data_AF-A0A432THL4-F1
#
_entry.id   AF-A0A432THL4-F1
#
_cell.length_a   1.000
_cell.length_b   1.000
_cell.length_c   1.000
_cell.angle_alpha   90.00
_cell.angle_beta   90.00
_cell.angle_gamma   90.00
#
_symmetry.space_group_name_H-M   'P 1'
#
loop_
_entity.id
_entity.type
_entity.pdbx_description
1 polymer ?
#
loop_
_entity_poly.entity_id
_entity_poly.type
_entity_poly.pdbx_seq_one_letter_code
_entity_poly.pdbx_strand_id
1 'polypeptide(L)'
;MKKLLKTTLSVLAGLAISFNVLAASAVTLDSANTDIRDQKSLQKGAKLFMNYCSGCHSIAFMRYNRIGKDLNISDADVEKNLMFRG
;
A
#
# COMPACT_ATOMS: atom_id res chain seq x y z
N MET A 1 54.39 2.43 -7.47
CA MET A 1 53.64 1.40 -8.25
C MET A 1 53.13 0.24 -7.40
N LYS A 2 53.97 -0.50 -6.67
CA LYS A 2 53.53 -1.66 -5.85
C LYS A 2 52.51 -1.31 -4.75
N LYS A 3 52.62 -0.13 -4.13
CA LYS A 3 51.68 0.34 -3.10
C LYS A 3 50.31 0.69 -3.70
N LEU A 4 50.31 1.40 -4.84
CA LEU A 4 49.12 1.77 -5.60
C LEU A 4 48.35 0.52 -6.07
N LEU A 5 49.07 -0.47 -6.62
CA LEU A 5 48.51 -1.75 -7.06
C LEU A 5 47.84 -2.53 -5.92
N LYS A 6 48.43 -2.52 -4.72
CA LYS A 6 47.86 -3.16 -3.53
C LYS A 6 46.59 -2.45 -3.06
N THR A 7 46.57 -1.12 -3.04
CA THR A 7 45.37 -0.35 -2.71
C THR A 7 44.24 -0.56 -3.71
N THR A 8 44.53 -0.56 -5.02
CA THR A 8 43.50 -0.83 -6.03
C THR A 8 42.96 -2.25 -5.91
N LEU A 9 43.81 -3.24 -5.59
CA LEU A 9 43.39 -4.61 -5.40
C LEU A 9 42.52 -4.78 -4.14
N SER A 10 42.88 -4.13 -3.02
CA SER A 10 42.06 -4.14 -1.80
C SER A 10 40.71 -3.44 -1.98
N VAL A 11 40.67 -2.32 -2.71
CA VAL A 11 39.41 -1.62 -3.03
C VAL A 11 38.52 -2.48 -3.92
N LEU A 12 39.09 -3.10 -4.96
CA LEU A 12 38.35 -3.98 -5.87
C LEU A 12 37.79 -5.22 -5.15
N ALA A 13 38.57 -5.80 -4.22
CA ALA A 13 38.13 -6.90 -3.37
C ALA A 13 36.99 -6.48 -2.42
N GLY A 14 37.10 -5.29 -1.80
CA GLY A 14 36.05 -4.75 -0.94
C GLY A 14 34.73 -4.48 -1.68
N LEU A 15 34.81 -3.93 -2.89
CA LEU A 15 33.65 -3.75 -3.78
C LEU A 15 33.03 -5.10 -4.16
N ALA A 16 33.83 -6.10 -4.54
CA ALA A 16 33.32 -7.43 -4.89
C ALA A 16 32.56 -8.13 -3.74
N ILE A 17 32.99 -7.91 -2.49
CA ILE A 17 32.33 -8.48 -1.29
C ILE A 17 31.03 -7.73 -0.94
N SER A 18 30.91 -6.45 -1.33
CA SER A 18 29.78 -5.59 -0.98
C SER A 18 28.52 -5.81 -1.84
N PHE A 19 28.58 -6.61 -2.92
CA PHE A 19 27.45 -6.80 -3.85
C PHE A 19 26.43 -7.88 -3.45
N ASN A 20 26.62 -8.59 -2.33
CA ASN A 20 25.65 -9.61 -1.88
C ASN A 20 24.79 -9.11 -0.71
N VAL A 21 24.11 -7.98 -0.89
CA VAL A 21 22.88 -7.72 -0.12
C VAL A 21 21.77 -8.49 -0.82
N LEU A 22 21.67 -9.80 -0.55
CA LEU A 22 20.45 -10.57 -0.84
C LEU A 22 19.37 -10.14 0.15
N ALA A 23 18.78 -8.98 -0.09
CA ALA A 23 17.51 -8.60 0.53
C ALA A 23 16.37 -9.30 -0.22
N ALA A 24 16.31 -10.63 -0.12
CA ALA A 24 15.13 -11.41 -0.43
C ALA A 24 15.31 -12.80 0.18
N SER A 25 14.67 -13.03 1.33
CA SER A 25 14.39 -14.39 1.77
C SER A 25 13.60 -15.07 0.66
N ALA A 26 14.14 -16.15 0.08
CA ALA A 26 13.44 -17.02 -0.87
C ALA A 26 12.35 -17.83 -0.15
N VAL A 27 11.42 -17.12 0.50
CA VAL A 27 10.25 -17.68 1.14
C VAL A 27 9.17 -17.72 0.08
N THR A 28 8.64 -18.91 -0.17
CA THR A 28 7.40 -19.06 -0.93
C THR A 28 6.30 -18.31 -0.20
N LEU A 29 5.83 -17.22 -0.79
CA LEU A 29 4.70 -16.47 -0.27
C LEU A 29 3.41 -17.10 -0.79
N ASP A 30 2.41 -17.19 0.09
CA ASP A 30 1.07 -17.58 -0.33
C ASP A 30 0.42 -16.47 -1.16
N SER A 31 -0.40 -16.87 -2.12
CA SER A 31 -1.26 -15.92 -2.83
C SER A 31 -2.28 -15.34 -1.85
N ALA A 32 -2.34 -14.00 -1.76
CA ALA A 32 -3.31 -13.31 -0.92
C ALA A 32 -4.77 -13.55 -1.37
N ASN A 33 -4.98 -13.94 -2.64
CA ASN A 33 -6.29 -14.23 -3.22
C ASN A 33 -7.34 -13.10 -3.01
N THR A 34 -6.88 -11.85 -2.90
CA THR A 34 -7.75 -10.68 -2.72
C THR A 34 -8.25 -10.14 -4.04
N ASP A 35 -9.55 -9.93 -4.16
CA ASP A 35 -10.15 -9.21 -5.29
C ASP A 35 -10.44 -7.76 -4.91
N ILE A 36 -9.63 -6.84 -5.43
CA ILE A 36 -9.80 -5.40 -5.22
C ILE A 36 -10.96 -4.80 -6.04
N ARG A 37 -11.66 -5.61 -6.82
CA ARG A 37 -12.84 -5.22 -7.62
C ARG A 37 -14.14 -5.78 -7.05
N ASP A 38 -14.10 -6.54 -5.95
CA ASP A 38 -15.31 -7.02 -5.26
C ASP A 38 -16.07 -5.84 -4.64
N GLN A 39 -17.06 -5.34 -5.38
CA GLN A 39 -17.87 -4.21 -4.97
C GLN A 39 -18.61 -4.45 -3.65
N LYS A 40 -19.08 -5.66 -3.36
CA LYS A 40 -19.79 -5.94 -2.10
C LYS A 40 -18.84 -5.84 -0.91
N SER A 41 -17.63 -6.37 -1.06
CA SER A 41 -16.57 -6.24 -0.05
C SER A 41 -16.20 -4.77 0.16
N LEU A 42 -16.00 -4.01 -0.92
CA LEU A 42 -15.66 -2.58 -0.85
C LEU A 42 -16.78 -1.73 -0.23
N GLN A 43 -18.05 -2.00 -0.55
CA GLN A 43 -19.20 -1.33 0.08
C GLN A 43 -19.25 -1.59 1.59
N LYS A 44 -18.98 -2.82 2.03
CA LYS A 44 -18.85 -3.15 3.47
C LYS A 44 -17.70 -2.36 4.10
N GLY A 45 -16.56 -2.26 3.42
CA GLY A 45 -15.41 -1.46 3.85
C GLY A 45 -15.75 0.01 4.02
N ALA A 46 -16.45 0.62 3.06
CA ALA A 46 -16.90 2.02 3.14
C ALA A 46 -17.82 2.25 4.35
N LYS A 47 -18.76 1.34 4.60
CA LYS A 47 -19.63 1.39 5.79
C LYS A 47 -18.82 1.29 7.10
N LEU A 48 -17.89 0.34 7.19
CA LEU A 48 -17.05 0.16 8.38
C LEU A 48 -16.18 1.39 8.65
N PHE A 49 -15.54 1.92 7.61
CA PHE A 49 -14.71 3.11 7.73
C PHE A 49 -15.53 4.30 8.27
N MET A 50 -16.70 4.57 7.68
CA MET A 50 -17.51 5.71 8.09
C MET A 50 -18.10 5.55 9.50
N ASN A 51 -18.44 4.32 9.91
CA ASN A 51 -19.05 4.08 11.22
C ASN A 51 -18.05 3.99 12.38
N TYR A 52 -16.80 3.59 12.12
CA TYR A 52 -15.85 3.25 13.19
C TYR A 52 -14.48 3.88 13.05
N CYS A 53 -14.03 4.23 11.85
CA CYS A 53 -12.67 4.70 11.60
C CYS A 53 -12.60 6.21 11.41
N SER A 54 -13.61 6.81 10.78
CA SER A 54 -13.68 8.21 10.39
C SER A 54 -13.60 9.20 11.57
N GLY A 55 -13.90 8.75 12.79
CA GLY A 55 -13.76 9.55 14.01
C GLY A 55 -12.31 9.89 14.39
N CYS A 56 -11.34 9.06 13.97
CA CYS A 56 -9.91 9.27 14.28
C CYS A 56 -9.01 9.29 13.03
N HIS A 57 -9.41 8.63 11.94
CA HIS A 57 -8.63 8.50 10.72
C HIS A 57 -9.28 9.24 9.56
N SER A 58 -8.46 9.94 8.77
CA SER A 58 -8.92 10.60 7.55
C SER A 58 -8.59 9.79 6.30
N ILE A 59 -9.47 9.89 5.31
CA ILE A 59 -9.19 9.54 3.91
C ILE A 59 -9.19 10.82 3.08
N ALA A 60 -8.28 11.75 3.42
CA ALA A 60 -8.32 13.15 2.98
C ALA A 60 -8.39 13.37 1.45
N PHE A 61 -7.93 12.40 0.65
CA PHE A 61 -7.95 12.48 -0.82
C PHE A 61 -9.14 11.76 -1.47
N MET A 62 -9.99 11.10 -0.67
CA MET A 62 -11.19 10.41 -1.16
C MET A 62 -12.39 11.33 -1.09
N ARG A 63 -13.09 11.48 -2.22
CA ARG A 63 -14.34 12.24 -2.31
C ARG A 63 -15.53 11.30 -2.23
N TYR A 64 -16.56 11.67 -1.47
CA TYR A 64 -17.79 10.88 -1.33
C TYR A 64 -18.41 10.48 -2.67
N ASN A 65 -18.48 11.40 -3.63
CA ASN A 65 -19.03 11.14 -4.95
C ASN A 65 -18.21 10.11 -5.76
N ARG A 66 -16.90 9.99 -5.50
CA ARG A 66 -16.05 8.97 -6.13
C ARG A 66 -16.31 7.60 -5.53
N ILE A 67 -16.47 7.52 -4.21
CA ILE A 67 -16.88 6.28 -3.52
C ILE A 67 -18.23 5.80 -4.10
N GLY A 68 -19.21 6.69 -4.24
CA GLY A 68 -20.51 6.36 -4.84
C GLY A 68 -20.40 5.79 -6.25
N LYS A 69 -19.70 6.52 -7.14
CA LYS A 69 -19.53 6.11 -8.54
C LYS A 69 -18.78 4.79 -8.70
N ASP A 70 -17.69 4.61 -7.95
CA ASP A 70 -16.82 3.44 -8.11
C ASP A 70 -17.45 2.18 -7.49
N LEU A 71 -18.28 2.36 -6.45
CA LEU A 71 -18.95 1.27 -5.75
C LEU A 71 -20.42 1.09 -6.14
N ASN A 72 -20.91 1.80 -7.15
CA ASN A 72 -22.31 1.77 -7.61
C ASN A 72 -23.33 2.00 -6.46
N ILE A 73 -23.05 2.99 -5.62
CA ILE A 73 -23.95 3.45 -4.54
C ILE A 73 -24.65 4.71 -5.03
N SER A 74 -25.97 4.79 -4.85
CA SER A 74 -26.74 5.97 -5.26
C SER A 74 -26.27 7.21 -4.49
N ASP A 75 -26.33 8.39 -5.12
CA ASP A 75 -25.94 9.64 -4.45
C ASP A 75 -26.74 9.86 -3.16
N ALA A 76 -28.03 9.50 -3.15
CA ALA A 76 -28.89 9.56 -1.97
C ALA A 76 -28.41 8.62 -0.85
N ASP A 77 -27.97 7.41 -1.17
CA ASP A 77 -27.43 6.47 -0.18
C ASP A 77 -26.05 6.89 0.32
N VAL A 78 -25.21 7.50 -0.54
CA VAL A 78 -23.93 8.08 -0.12
C VAL A 78 -24.17 9.19 0.89
N GLU A 79 -25.05 10.14 0.58
CA GLU A 79 -25.37 11.25 1.48
C GLU A 79 -25.93 10.72 2.81
N LYS A 80 -26.91 9.81 2.74
CA LYS A 80 -27.57 9.27 3.92
C LYS A 80 -26.65 8.45 4.83
N ASN A 81 -25.74 7.66 4.26
CA ASN A 81 -25.02 6.63 5.02
C ASN A 81 -23.51 6.88 5.18
N LEU A 82 -22.91 7.77 4.39
CA LEU A 82 -21.46 8.02 4.42
C LEU A 82 -21.09 9.45 4.79
N MET A 83 -22.00 10.42 4.61
CA MET A 83 -21.76 11.84 4.90
C MET A 83 -22.31 12.25 6.26
N PHE A 84 -21.74 11.72 7.33
CA PHE A 84 -22.14 12.08 8.67
C PHE A 84 -21.76 13.53 8.99
N ARG A 85 -22.70 14.28 9.57
CA ARG A 85 -22.43 15.60 10.15
C ARG A 85 -21.95 15.38 11.58
N GLY A 86 -20.71 15.76 11.86
CA GLY A 86 -20.19 15.90 13.23
C GLY A 86 -20.66 17.20 13.86
#